data_AF-A0A165Z584-F1
#
_entry.id   AF-A0A165Z584-F1
#
_cell.length_a   1.000
_cell.length_b   1.000
_cell.length_c   1.000
_cell.angle_alpha   90.00
_cell.angle_beta   90.00
_cell.angle_gamma   90.00
#
_symmetry.space_group_name_H-M   'P 1'
#
loop_
_entity.id
_entity.type
_entity.pdbx_description
1 polymer ?
#
loop_
_entity_poly.entity_id
_entity_poly.type
_entity_poly.pdbx_seq_one_letter_code
_entity_poly.pdbx_strand_id
1 'polypeptide(L)'
;MRVLLTGVTGVCGLNVLRTLLEDPSITHVTALSRRPLPSWIVLPGGTSTSPDGSPTHPKLNTVIQPSFQDYSPDQLKGYDGCIWALGRWNPTSSEEENAVVNVDYVDKFLQALPLDTRPPGNPFRFVFVSTIGADPKEKGHMAYLRIKGRAENHILSFEEQHEDTFKAYILRPGAFFPSSKYPKDASHQRSAVEGVINTIFGGVIRAAMGLTTEELGAFAMGAVKGKWDKQPAVYENGEMKRLLRSVQ
;
A
#
# COMPACT_ATOMS: atom_id res chain seq x y z
N MET A 1 -3.35 -16.37 6.87
CA MET A 1 -2.79 -15.72 5.68
C MET A 1 -1.54 -14.92 6.05
N ARG A 2 -0.48 -14.98 5.23
CA ARG A 2 0.79 -14.25 5.41
C ARG A 2 0.87 -13.12 4.38
N VAL A 3 1.01 -11.88 4.83
CA VAL A 3 0.96 -10.69 3.97
C VAL A 3 2.26 -9.89 4.03
N LEU A 4 2.79 -9.49 2.89
CA LEU A 4 3.85 -8.49 2.78
C LEU A 4 3.24 -7.09 2.78
N LEU A 5 3.89 -6.14 3.45
CA LEU A 5 3.46 -4.74 3.46
C LEU A 5 4.66 -3.81 3.26
N THR A 6 4.54 -2.90 2.30
CA THR A 6 5.52 -1.82 2.06
C THR A 6 4.95 -0.47 2.49
N GLY A 7 5.81 0.54 2.67
CA GLY A 7 5.36 1.91 2.98
C GLY A 7 4.72 2.09 4.36
N VAL A 8 5.08 1.25 5.34
CA VAL A 8 4.48 1.22 6.70
C VAL A 8 4.59 2.54 7.45
N THR A 9 5.60 3.36 7.18
CA THR A 9 5.76 4.67 7.84
C THR A 9 4.85 5.75 7.25
N GLY A 10 4.25 5.50 6.09
CA GLY A 10 3.37 6.44 5.40
C GLY A 10 1.94 6.42 5.93
N VAL A 11 1.15 7.42 5.54
CA VAL A 11 -0.24 7.61 5.98
C VAL A 11 -1.11 6.38 5.70
N CYS A 12 -1.06 5.85 4.48
CA CYS A 12 -1.84 4.68 4.09
C CYS A 12 -1.26 3.39 4.72
N GLY A 13 0.03 3.13 4.50
CA GLY A 13 0.66 1.88 4.92
C GLY A 13 0.58 1.63 6.42
N LEU A 14 0.68 2.69 7.26
CA LEU A 14 0.55 2.53 8.71
C LEU A 14 -0.86 2.07 9.12
N ASN A 15 -1.89 2.64 8.51
CA ASN A 15 -3.27 2.26 8.81
C ASN A 15 -3.59 0.86 8.28
N VAL A 16 -3.10 0.50 7.09
CA VAL A 16 -3.15 -0.87 6.59
C VAL A 16 -2.51 -1.84 7.59
N LEU A 17 -1.32 -1.52 8.12
CA LEU A 17 -0.66 -2.36 9.12
C LEU A 17 -1.59 -2.59 10.32
N ARG A 18 -2.12 -1.53 10.92
CA ARG A 18 -3.02 -1.63 12.09
C ARG A 18 -4.23 -2.51 11.79
N THR A 19 -4.87 -2.30 10.63
CA THR A 19 -6.02 -3.12 10.18
C THR A 19 -5.65 -4.60 10.03
N LEU A 20 -4.49 -4.91 9.43
CA LEU A 20 -4.03 -6.30 9.27
C LEU A 20 -3.73 -6.98 10.61
N LEU A 21 -3.18 -6.26 11.59
CA LEU A 21 -2.84 -6.83 12.90
C LEU A 21 -4.09 -7.19 13.72
N GLU A 22 -5.18 -6.44 13.57
CA GLU A 22 -6.47 -6.67 14.23
C GLU A 22 -7.25 -7.86 13.63
N ASP A 23 -7.07 -8.19 12.34
CA ASP A 23 -7.84 -9.25 11.69
C ASP A 23 -7.32 -10.66 12.06
N PRO A 24 -8.19 -11.56 12.59
CA PRO A 24 -7.78 -12.88 13.04
C PRO A 24 -7.40 -13.85 11.90
N SER A 25 -7.83 -13.62 10.67
CA SER A 25 -7.44 -14.43 9.50
C SER A 25 -6.03 -14.12 8.99
N ILE A 26 -5.48 -12.96 9.37
CA ILE A 26 -4.09 -12.60 9.13
C ILE A 26 -3.24 -13.20 10.25
N THR A 27 -2.36 -14.12 9.87
CA THR A 27 -1.48 -14.84 10.79
C THR A 27 -0.14 -14.16 10.94
N HIS A 28 0.38 -13.57 9.85
CA HIS A 28 1.67 -12.87 9.83
C HIS A 28 1.62 -11.70 8.87
N VAL A 29 2.20 -10.58 9.27
CA VAL A 29 2.47 -9.41 8.45
C VAL A 29 3.98 -9.18 8.45
N THR A 30 4.59 -9.17 7.28
CA THR A 30 6.00 -8.80 7.13
C THR A 30 6.10 -7.41 6.53
N ALA A 31 6.55 -6.46 7.34
CA ALA A 31 6.85 -5.11 6.92
C ALA A 31 8.22 -5.08 6.23
N LEU A 32 8.24 -4.81 4.92
CA LEU A 32 9.46 -4.50 4.19
C LEU A 32 9.73 -3.00 4.36
N SER A 33 10.79 -2.66 5.08
CA SER A 33 11.15 -1.28 5.39
C SER A 33 12.63 -1.03 5.17
N ARG A 34 13.00 0.16 4.69
CA ARG A 34 14.42 0.52 4.51
C ARG A 34 15.19 0.66 5.81
N ARG A 35 14.48 0.83 6.93
CA ARG A 35 15.02 1.13 8.26
C ARG A 35 14.10 0.52 9.33
N PRO A 36 14.58 0.36 10.58
CA PRO A 36 13.74 -0.01 11.71
C PRO A 36 12.47 0.86 11.79
N LEU A 37 11.36 0.26 12.26
CA LEU A 37 10.11 1.00 12.38
C LEU A 37 10.27 2.07 13.47
N PRO A 38 9.90 3.33 13.20
CA PRO A 38 10.08 4.39 14.19
C PRO A 38 9.32 4.14 15.50
N SER A 39 9.91 4.53 16.62
CA SER A 39 9.33 4.38 17.97
C SER A 39 8.04 5.19 18.20
N TRP A 40 7.73 6.15 17.33
CA TRP A 40 6.46 6.91 17.41
C TRP A 40 5.25 6.10 16.94
N ILE A 41 5.45 4.99 16.23
CA ILE A 41 4.36 4.14 15.75
C ILE A 41 3.72 3.40 16.93
N VAL A 42 2.42 3.63 17.10
CA VAL A 42 1.57 2.88 18.04
C VAL A 42 0.82 1.78 17.28
N LEU A 43 0.94 0.53 17.73
CA LEU A 43 0.26 -0.65 17.19
C LEU A 43 -0.92 -1.06 18.09
N PRO A 44 -1.97 -1.71 17.53
CA PRO A 44 -3.03 -2.32 18.32
C PRO A 44 -2.48 -3.44 19.21
N GLY A 45 -3.10 -3.64 20.38
CA GLY A 45 -2.72 -4.73 21.30
C GLY A 45 -1.60 -4.39 22.31
N GLY A 46 -1.05 -3.17 22.30
CA GLY A 46 -0.13 -2.69 23.34
C GLY A 46 1.23 -2.21 22.79
N THR A 47 2.15 -1.88 23.72
CA THR A 47 3.39 -1.14 23.43
C THR A 47 4.65 -1.93 23.80
N SER A 48 4.82 -3.13 23.24
CA SER A 48 6.10 -3.83 23.35
C SER A 48 7.09 -3.28 22.33
N THR A 49 8.35 -3.11 22.72
CA THR A 49 9.40 -2.56 21.85
C THR A 49 10.60 -3.50 21.77
N SER A 50 11.21 -3.60 20.59
CA SER A 50 12.49 -4.27 20.40
C SER A 50 13.66 -3.42 20.94
N PRO A 51 14.87 -3.98 21.09
CA PRO A 51 16.04 -3.25 21.58
C PRO A 51 16.41 -2.00 20.75
N ASP A 52 16.07 -1.97 19.46
CA ASP A 52 16.27 -0.82 18.57
C ASP A 52 15.17 0.26 18.69
N GLY A 53 14.21 0.07 19.60
CA GLY A 53 13.08 0.97 19.85
C GLY A 53 11.90 0.80 18.90
N SER A 54 11.94 -0.15 17.97
CA SER A 54 10.81 -0.42 17.07
C SER A 54 9.62 -1.02 17.82
N PRO A 55 8.37 -0.68 17.46
CA PRO A 55 7.20 -1.37 18.00
C PRO A 55 7.16 -2.83 17.55
N THR A 56 6.68 -3.71 18.43
CA THR A 56 6.57 -5.15 18.18
C THR A 56 5.14 -5.63 18.35
N HIS A 57 4.78 -6.70 17.64
CA HIS A 57 3.47 -7.35 17.73
C HIS A 57 3.63 -8.83 17.37
N PRO A 58 2.90 -9.79 18.00
CA PRO A 58 3.06 -11.22 17.73
C PRO A 58 2.92 -11.63 16.26
N LYS A 59 2.06 -10.94 15.50
CA LYS A 59 1.87 -11.14 14.06
C LYS A 59 2.86 -10.36 13.18
N LEU A 60 3.64 -9.42 13.72
CA LEU A 60 4.48 -8.51 12.93
C LEU A 60 5.92 -8.99 12.90
N ASN A 61 6.45 -9.13 11.69
CA ASN A 61 7.88 -9.25 11.42
C ASN A 61 8.34 -8.01 10.63
N THR A 62 9.49 -7.44 10.96
CA THR A 62 10.07 -6.33 10.19
C THR A 62 11.34 -6.83 9.51
N VAL A 63 11.39 -6.73 8.19
CA VAL A 63 12.58 -7.04 7.40
C VAL A 63 13.18 -5.74 6.90
N ILE A 64 14.45 -5.52 7.24
CA ILE A 64 15.19 -4.37 6.76
C ILE A 64 15.62 -4.64 5.33
N GLN A 65 15.02 -3.87 4.41
CA GLN A 65 15.20 -3.93 2.97
C GLN A 65 15.76 -2.57 2.50
N PRO A 66 17.10 -2.35 2.54
CA PRO A 66 17.68 -1.03 2.25
C PRO A 66 17.37 -0.52 0.84
N SER A 67 17.23 -1.44 -0.12
CA SER A 67 16.89 -1.21 -1.52
C SER A 67 15.74 -2.12 -1.95
N PHE A 68 14.80 -1.59 -2.72
CA PHE A 68 13.70 -2.35 -3.31
C PHE A 68 14.01 -2.75 -4.76
N GLN A 69 15.29 -2.70 -5.16
CA GLN A 69 15.75 -3.10 -6.48
C GLN A 69 16.14 -4.57 -6.58
N ASP A 70 16.42 -5.21 -5.44
CA ASP A 70 16.95 -6.57 -5.39
C ASP A 70 16.20 -7.37 -4.34
N TYR A 71 15.76 -8.58 -4.72
CA TYR A 71 15.09 -9.52 -3.83
C TYR A 71 15.67 -10.90 -4.03
N SER A 72 15.79 -11.67 -2.95
CA SER A 72 15.97 -13.11 -3.08
C SER A 72 14.60 -13.79 -3.21
N PRO A 73 14.43 -14.81 -4.07
CA PRO A 73 13.18 -15.55 -4.15
C PRO A 73 12.73 -16.13 -2.79
N ASP A 74 13.69 -16.54 -1.96
CA ASP A 74 13.42 -17.07 -0.61
C ASP A 74 12.80 -16.04 0.33
N GLN A 75 13.14 -14.75 0.17
CA GLN A 75 12.54 -13.67 0.95
C GLN A 75 11.04 -13.51 0.69
N LEU A 76 10.59 -13.82 -0.54
CA LEU A 76 9.20 -13.63 -0.97
C LEU A 76 8.38 -14.94 -0.92
N LYS A 77 9.02 -16.07 -0.60
CA LYS A 77 8.38 -17.37 -0.54
C LYS A 77 7.40 -17.49 0.64
N GLY A 78 6.27 -18.16 0.39
CA GLY A 78 5.29 -18.49 1.43
C GLY A 78 4.37 -17.33 1.84
N TYR A 79 4.40 -16.20 1.15
CA TYR A 79 3.41 -15.14 1.31
C TYR A 79 2.23 -15.33 0.34
N ASP A 80 1.05 -14.94 0.78
CA ASP A 80 -0.20 -15.06 0.03
C ASP A 80 -0.52 -13.80 -0.79
N GLY A 81 0.08 -12.68 -0.43
CA GLY A 81 -0.11 -11.41 -1.12
C GLY A 81 0.77 -10.31 -0.56
N CYS A 82 0.76 -9.18 -1.25
CA CYS A 82 1.47 -7.97 -0.86
C CYS A 82 0.53 -6.76 -0.97
N ILE A 83 0.56 -5.89 0.03
CA ILE A 83 0.01 -4.55 -0.08
C ILE A 83 1.17 -3.58 -0.29
N TRP A 84 1.22 -3.01 -1.48
CA TRP A 84 2.21 -2.06 -1.92
C TRP A 84 1.74 -0.63 -1.66
N ALA A 85 2.04 -0.10 -0.47
CA ALA A 85 1.77 1.28 -0.09
C ALA A 85 3.02 2.16 -0.15
N LEU A 86 4.08 1.71 -0.83
CA LEU A 86 5.27 2.50 -1.09
C LEU A 86 5.03 3.48 -2.25
N GLY A 87 5.36 4.74 -2.01
CA GLY A 87 5.35 5.78 -3.03
C GLY A 87 6.03 7.02 -2.48
N ARG A 88 6.80 7.69 -3.35
CA ARG A 88 7.40 8.99 -3.05
C ARG A 88 7.23 9.87 -4.26
N TRP A 89 6.87 11.12 -4.01
CA TRP A 89 6.93 12.17 -5.01
C TRP A 89 7.86 13.25 -4.51
N ASN A 90 8.84 13.62 -5.33
CA ASN A 90 9.70 14.76 -5.11
C ASN A 90 9.50 15.75 -6.27
N PRO A 91 8.87 16.91 -6.04
CA PRO A 91 8.59 17.88 -7.10
C PRO A 91 9.85 18.55 -7.68
N THR A 92 11.01 18.42 -7.01
CA THR A 92 12.28 18.97 -7.50
C THR A 92 13.12 17.96 -8.29
N SER A 93 12.70 16.69 -8.34
CA SER A 93 13.37 15.62 -9.08
C SER A 93 12.77 15.45 -10.47
N SER A 94 13.51 14.82 -11.38
CA SER A 94 12.99 14.48 -12.71
C SER A 94 11.86 13.44 -12.65
N GLU A 95 11.15 13.26 -13.76
CA GLU A 95 10.13 12.21 -13.87
C GLU A 95 10.75 10.83 -13.73
N GLU A 96 11.91 10.60 -14.34
CA GLU A 96 12.67 9.35 -14.30
C GLU A 96 13.16 9.04 -12.88
N GLU A 97 13.70 10.03 -12.17
CA GLU A 97 14.10 9.86 -10.76
C GLU A 97 12.92 9.48 -9.87
N ASN A 98 11.75 10.07 -10.11
CA ASN A 98 10.52 9.71 -9.40
C ASN A 98 9.98 8.35 -9.83
N ALA A 99 10.20 7.94 -11.10
CA ALA A 99 9.78 6.66 -11.63
C ALA A 99 10.50 5.49 -10.95
N VAL A 100 11.78 5.64 -10.57
CA VAL A 100 12.54 4.59 -9.85
C VAL A 100 11.77 4.04 -8.65
N VAL A 101 11.20 4.91 -7.81
CA VAL A 101 10.50 4.49 -6.58
C VAL A 101 9.10 3.97 -6.86
N ASN A 102 8.43 4.48 -7.90
CA ASN A 102 7.01 4.21 -8.14
C ASN A 102 6.76 3.12 -9.19
N VAL A 103 7.72 2.85 -10.07
CA VAL A 103 7.65 1.91 -11.19
C VAL A 103 8.74 0.84 -11.02
N ASP A 104 10.02 1.20 -11.05
CA ASP A 104 11.10 0.21 -11.09
C ASP A 104 11.09 -0.70 -9.86
N TYR A 105 10.82 -0.16 -8.67
CA TYR A 105 10.70 -0.96 -7.45
C TYR A 105 9.54 -1.97 -7.50
N VAL A 106 8.43 -1.60 -8.15
CA VAL A 106 7.31 -2.51 -8.38
C VAL A 106 7.75 -3.61 -9.33
N ASP A 107 8.37 -3.27 -10.46
CA ASP A 107 8.83 -4.24 -11.46
C ASP A 107 9.81 -5.24 -10.87
N LYS A 108 10.78 -4.76 -10.06
CA LYS A 108 11.75 -5.63 -9.39
C LYS A 108 11.10 -6.56 -8.38
N PHE A 109 10.05 -6.12 -7.70
CA PHE A 109 9.27 -6.97 -6.82
C PHE A 109 8.50 -8.04 -7.61
N LEU A 110 7.78 -7.65 -8.67
CA LEU A 110 7.01 -8.57 -9.51
C LEU A 110 7.90 -9.64 -10.15
N GLN A 111 9.05 -9.25 -10.69
CA GLN A 111 10.04 -10.16 -11.30
C GLN A 111 10.61 -11.19 -10.32
N ALA A 112 10.63 -10.88 -9.03
CA ALA A 112 11.19 -11.76 -8.00
C ALA A 112 10.14 -12.70 -7.36
N LEU A 113 8.85 -12.57 -7.71
CA LEU A 113 7.79 -13.37 -7.11
C LEU A 113 7.91 -14.85 -7.51
N PRO A 114 7.90 -15.79 -6.54
CA PRO A 114 7.99 -17.22 -6.83
C PRO A 114 6.62 -17.82 -7.20
N LEU A 115 6.09 -17.43 -8.37
CA LEU A 115 4.73 -17.79 -8.81
C LEU A 115 4.57 -19.25 -9.25
N ASP A 116 5.63 -19.89 -9.76
CA ASP A 116 5.60 -21.27 -10.26
C ASP A 116 5.21 -22.30 -9.20
N THR A 117 5.31 -21.93 -7.92
CA THR A 117 5.01 -22.82 -6.78
C THR A 117 3.63 -22.56 -6.16
N ARG A 118 2.80 -21.71 -6.78
CA ARG A 118 1.48 -21.35 -6.25
C ARG A 118 0.48 -22.52 -6.37
N PRO A 119 -0.29 -22.81 -5.30
CA PRO A 119 -1.37 -23.78 -5.38
C PRO A 119 -2.48 -23.31 -6.34
N PRO A 120 -3.11 -24.22 -7.11
CA PRO A 120 -4.25 -23.90 -7.96
C PRO A 120 -5.37 -23.20 -7.18
N GLY A 121 -5.98 -22.17 -7.78
CA GLY A 121 -7.08 -21.41 -7.17
C GLY A 121 -6.67 -20.49 -6.03
N ASN A 122 -5.37 -20.36 -5.73
CA ASN A 122 -4.85 -19.42 -4.74
C ASN A 122 -3.80 -18.50 -5.37
N PRO A 123 -4.18 -17.50 -6.19
CA PRO A 123 -3.24 -16.57 -6.80
C PRO A 123 -2.61 -15.65 -5.75
N PHE A 124 -1.37 -15.20 -5.98
CA PHE A 124 -0.72 -14.18 -5.17
C PHE A 124 -1.43 -12.85 -5.41
N ARG A 125 -1.96 -12.23 -4.35
CA ARG A 125 -2.75 -11.01 -4.48
C ARG A 125 -1.88 -9.77 -4.24
N PHE A 126 -1.69 -8.96 -5.27
CA PHE A 126 -0.91 -7.73 -5.21
C PHE A 126 -1.82 -6.51 -5.20
N VAL A 127 -1.85 -5.82 -4.07
CA VAL A 127 -2.66 -4.61 -3.87
C VAL A 127 -1.77 -3.38 -4.00
N PHE A 128 -1.94 -2.61 -5.06
CA PHE A 128 -1.17 -1.40 -5.32
C PHE A 128 -1.95 -0.15 -4.95
N VAL A 129 -1.37 0.68 -4.08
CA VAL A 129 -1.94 1.99 -3.74
C VAL A 129 -1.47 3.02 -4.75
N SER A 130 -2.34 3.29 -5.73
CA SER A 130 -2.18 4.30 -6.77
C SER A 130 -2.80 5.64 -6.32
N THR A 131 -3.41 6.37 -7.24
CA THR A 131 -4.04 7.68 -7.03
C THR A 131 -5.21 7.87 -7.99
N ILE A 132 -6.24 8.61 -7.55
CA ILE A 132 -7.27 9.11 -8.45
C ILE A 132 -6.63 9.87 -9.62
N GLY A 133 -7.14 9.63 -10.83
CA GLY A 133 -6.67 10.28 -12.05
C GLY A 133 -5.32 9.78 -12.57
N ALA A 134 -4.79 8.67 -12.07
CA ALA A 134 -3.64 8.01 -12.68
C ALA A 134 -3.87 7.84 -14.19
N ASP A 135 -2.85 8.16 -14.98
CA ASP A 135 -2.94 8.28 -16.44
C ASP A 135 -2.17 7.14 -17.12
N PRO A 136 -2.81 5.99 -17.38
CA PRO A 136 -2.17 4.86 -18.06
C PRO A 136 -1.86 5.13 -19.53
N LYS A 137 -2.34 6.24 -20.12
CA LYS A 137 -1.97 6.63 -21.49
C LYS A 137 -0.70 7.47 -21.52
N GLU A 138 -0.26 7.99 -20.38
CA GLU A 138 0.92 8.82 -20.22
C GLU A 138 0.92 10.09 -21.11
N LYS A 139 -0.26 10.70 -21.32
CA LYS A 139 -0.46 11.87 -22.20
C LYS A 139 -0.84 13.14 -21.47
N GLY A 140 -1.32 13.04 -20.23
CA GLY A 140 -1.71 14.17 -19.40
C GLY A 140 -0.51 15.00 -18.98
N HIS A 141 -0.74 16.21 -18.47
CA HIS A 141 0.34 17.15 -18.14
C HIS A 141 1.05 16.88 -16.80
N MET A 142 0.41 16.17 -15.87
CA MET A 142 0.97 15.90 -14.54
C MET A 142 1.83 14.62 -14.53
N ALA A 143 3.15 14.78 -14.39
CA ALA A 143 4.12 13.68 -14.34
C ALA A 143 3.76 12.61 -13.28
N TYR A 144 3.35 13.03 -12.08
CA TYR A 144 2.94 12.09 -11.03
C TYR A 144 1.81 11.14 -11.46
N LEU A 145 0.82 11.63 -12.22
CA LEU A 145 -0.30 10.82 -12.70
C LEU A 145 0.15 9.87 -13.82
N ARG A 146 1.04 10.31 -14.71
CA ARG A 146 1.65 9.44 -15.74
C ARG A 146 2.46 8.32 -15.12
N ILE A 147 3.35 8.63 -14.18
CA ILE A 147 4.18 7.63 -13.46
C ILE A 147 3.29 6.59 -12.77
N LYS A 148 2.24 7.03 -12.06
CA LYS A 148 1.30 6.11 -11.41
C LYS A 148 0.56 5.24 -12.43
N GLY A 149 0.11 5.81 -13.55
CA GLY A 149 -0.48 5.05 -14.65
C GLY A 149 0.47 4.05 -15.30
N ARG A 150 1.75 4.40 -15.46
CA ARG A 150 2.79 3.48 -15.93
C ARG A 150 2.96 2.27 -15.02
N ALA A 151 3.04 2.50 -13.70
CA ALA A 151 3.13 1.41 -12.72
C ALA A 151 1.89 0.51 -12.78
N GLU A 152 0.69 1.08 -12.92
CA GLU A 152 -0.55 0.31 -13.08
C GLU A 152 -0.50 -0.58 -14.33
N ASN A 153 -0.06 -0.05 -15.47
CA ASN A 153 0.07 -0.83 -16.70
C ASN A 153 1.03 -2.01 -16.51
N HIS A 154 2.19 -1.80 -15.89
CA HIS A 154 3.15 -2.89 -15.64
C HIS A 154 2.54 -4.00 -14.77
N ILE A 155 1.81 -3.64 -13.72
CA ILE A 155 1.13 -4.60 -12.84
C ILE A 155 0.05 -5.38 -13.59
N LEU A 156 -0.78 -4.68 -14.38
CA LEU A 156 -1.87 -5.30 -15.14
C LEU A 156 -1.33 -6.22 -16.25
N SER A 157 -0.31 -5.79 -16.97
CA SER A 157 0.37 -6.65 -17.95
C SER A 157 1.02 -7.86 -17.30
N PHE A 158 1.53 -7.73 -16.06
CA PHE A 158 2.04 -8.86 -15.31
C PHE A 158 0.94 -9.84 -14.89
N GLU A 159 -0.25 -9.35 -14.52
CA GLU A 159 -1.44 -10.20 -14.26
C GLU A 159 -1.87 -10.95 -15.52
N GLU A 160 -1.93 -10.29 -16.69
CA GLU A 160 -2.26 -10.92 -17.97
C GLU A 160 -1.30 -12.07 -18.32
N GLN A 161 -0.02 -11.95 -17.95
CA GLN A 161 0.99 -12.97 -18.16
C GLN A 161 0.93 -14.14 -17.17
N HIS A 162 0.23 -13.97 -16.04
CA HIS A 162 0.24 -14.92 -14.90
C HIS A 162 -1.17 -15.17 -14.34
N GLU A 163 -2.20 -15.19 -15.18
CA GLU A 163 -3.63 -15.12 -14.82
C GLU A 163 -4.06 -16.08 -13.69
N ASP A 164 -3.53 -17.32 -13.68
CA ASP A 164 -3.90 -18.33 -12.67
C ASP A 164 -3.16 -18.19 -11.33
N THR A 165 -2.03 -17.48 -11.32
CA THR A 165 -1.09 -17.46 -10.17
C THR A 165 -0.91 -16.07 -9.56
N PHE A 166 -1.39 -15.02 -10.22
CA PHE A 166 -1.29 -13.64 -9.77
C PHE A 166 -2.62 -12.89 -9.97
N LYS A 167 -2.99 -12.04 -9.00
CA LYS A 167 -4.18 -11.21 -9.08
C LYS A 167 -3.84 -9.79 -8.66
N ALA A 168 -4.15 -8.81 -9.51
CA ALA A 168 -3.89 -7.40 -9.23
C ALA A 168 -5.10 -6.69 -8.64
N TYR A 169 -4.82 -5.76 -7.73
CA TYR A 169 -5.78 -4.83 -7.15
C TYR A 169 -5.19 -3.42 -7.15
N ILE A 170 -5.63 -2.58 -8.07
CA ILE A 170 -5.19 -1.20 -8.21
C ILE A 170 -6.18 -0.29 -7.48
N LEU A 171 -5.76 0.29 -6.37
CA LEU A 171 -6.58 1.21 -5.59
C LEU A 171 -6.26 2.64 -6.00
N ARG A 172 -7.24 3.39 -6.50
CA ARG A 172 -7.11 4.81 -6.88
C ARG A 172 -7.84 5.73 -5.88
N PRO A 173 -7.32 5.88 -4.65
CA PRO A 173 -7.94 6.72 -3.66
C PRO A 173 -7.84 8.20 -4.06
N GLY A 174 -8.80 8.99 -3.57
CA GLY A 174 -8.68 10.44 -3.52
C GLY A 174 -7.69 10.88 -2.44
N ALA A 175 -7.79 12.14 -2.03
CA ALA A 175 -6.98 12.62 -0.92
C ALA A 175 -7.33 11.90 0.40
N PHE A 176 -6.31 11.34 1.05
CA PHE A 176 -6.39 10.76 2.38
C PHE A 176 -5.37 11.43 3.33
N PHE A 177 -5.67 11.38 4.62
CA PHE A 177 -4.98 12.16 5.65
C PHE A 177 -4.59 11.26 6.82
N PRO A 178 -3.61 11.67 7.66
CA PRO A 178 -3.31 10.96 8.90
C PRO A 178 -4.56 10.60 9.68
N SER A 179 -4.53 9.41 10.30
CA SER A 179 -5.65 8.85 11.04
C SER A 179 -6.11 9.81 12.14
N SER A 180 -7.42 10.01 12.24
CA SER A 180 -8.01 10.77 13.35
C SER A 180 -7.90 10.03 14.68
N LYS A 181 -7.78 8.69 14.66
CA LYS A 181 -7.58 7.86 15.86
C LYS A 181 -6.17 8.00 16.43
N TYR A 182 -5.19 8.32 15.56
CA TYR A 182 -3.78 8.47 15.93
C TYR A 182 -3.26 9.86 15.53
N PRO A 183 -3.75 10.94 16.16
CA PRO A 183 -3.45 12.31 15.73
C PRO A 183 -1.95 12.65 15.80
N LYS A 184 -1.18 11.98 16.66
CA LYS A 184 0.28 12.15 16.79
C LYS A 184 1.05 11.68 15.55
N ASP A 185 0.46 10.81 14.71
CA ASP A 185 1.13 10.35 13.49
C ASP A 185 1.30 11.50 12.48
N ALA A 186 0.42 12.51 12.53
CA ALA A 186 0.38 13.58 11.54
C ALA A 186 1.70 14.37 11.45
N SER A 187 2.35 14.65 12.59
CA SER A 187 3.63 15.37 12.63
C SER A 187 4.81 14.56 12.06
N HIS A 188 4.65 13.25 11.93
CA HIS A 188 5.66 12.35 11.36
C HIS A 188 5.39 12.00 9.89
N GLN A 189 4.15 12.18 9.43
CA GLN A 189 3.71 11.78 8.09
C GLN A 189 3.51 12.94 7.13
N ARG A 190 3.37 14.17 7.63
CA ARG A 190 3.19 15.38 6.83
C ARG A 190 4.25 16.41 7.20
N SER A 191 4.73 17.14 6.21
CA SER A 191 5.52 18.35 6.49
C SER A 191 4.64 19.41 7.19
N ALA A 192 5.28 20.36 7.87
CA ALA A 192 4.56 21.47 8.51
C ALA A 192 3.67 22.24 7.53
N VAL A 193 4.15 22.45 6.29
CA VAL A 193 3.41 23.14 5.22
C VAL A 193 2.19 22.33 4.77
N GLU A 194 2.35 21.02 4.55
CA GLU A 194 1.22 20.14 4.23
C GLU A 194 0.21 20.07 5.39
N GLY A 195 0.69 20.11 6.64
CA GLY A 195 -0.15 20.18 7.83
C GLY A 195 -1.06 21.41 7.85
N VAL A 196 -0.52 22.58 7.49
CA VAL A 196 -1.30 23.83 7.39
C VAL A 196 -2.32 23.77 6.25
N ILE A 197 -1.93 23.31 5.06
CA ILE A 197 -2.84 23.14 3.92
C ILE A 197 -3.98 22.18 4.28
N ASN A 198 -3.66 21.07 4.94
CA ASN A 198 -4.64 20.09 5.42
C ASN A 198 -5.58 20.68 6.48
N THR A 199 -5.13 21.64 7.29
CA THR A 199 -5.97 22.27 8.31
C THR A 199 -6.97 23.24 7.68
N ILE A 200 -6.54 24.03 6.69
CA ILE A 200 -7.37 25.06 6.06
C ILE A 200 -8.36 24.43 5.06
N PHE A 201 -7.90 23.50 4.22
CA PHE A 201 -8.71 22.94 3.13
C PHE A 201 -9.16 21.50 3.37
N GLY A 202 -8.66 20.82 4.41
CA GLY A 202 -8.91 19.41 4.63
C GLY A 202 -10.37 19.07 4.88
N GLY A 203 -11.17 19.96 5.49
CA GLY A 203 -12.61 19.72 5.69
C GLY A 203 -13.36 19.57 4.37
N VAL A 204 -13.11 20.48 3.42
CA VAL A 204 -13.73 20.46 2.08
C VAL A 204 -13.21 19.29 1.26
N ILE A 205 -11.89 19.04 1.29
CA ILE A 205 -11.26 17.93 0.57
C ILE A 205 -11.76 16.57 1.12
N ARG A 206 -11.91 16.43 2.44
CA ARG A 206 -12.48 15.22 3.07
C ARG A 206 -13.94 15.03 2.67
N ALA A 207 -14.74 16.08 2.62
CA ALA A 207 -16.13 15.98 2.20
C ALA A 207 -16.27 15.60 0.71
N ALA A 208 -15.45 16.19 -0.16
CA ALA A 208 -15.52 15.97 -1.60
C ALA A 208 -14.84 14.67 -2.08
N MET A 209 -13.71 14.30 -1.48
CA MET A 209 -12.85 13.20 -1.95
C MET A 209 -12.49 12.17 -0.88
N GLY A 210 -12.89 12.37 0.37
CA GLY A 210 -12.31 11.65 1.52
C GLY A 210 -12.77 10.21 1.65
N LEU A 211 -11.92 9.28 1.23
CA LEU A 211 -11.84 7.95 1.82
C LEU A 211 -10.95 8.09 3.05
N THR A 212 -11.42 7.67 4.23
CA THR A 212 -10.57 7.65 5.41
C THR A 212 -9.44 6.64 5.24
N THR A 213 -8.34 6.84 5.96
CA THR A 213 -7.23 5.88 5.94
C THR A 213 -7.63 4.51 6.48
N GLU A 214 -8.59 4.47 7.39
CA GLU A 214 -9.18 3.28 7.97
C GLU A 214 -10.03 2.53 6.93
N GLU A 215 -10.86 3.24 6.17
CA GLU A 215 -11.60 2.66 5.04
C GLU A 215 -10.64 2.14 3.96
N LEU A 216 -9.59 2.89 3.63
CA LEU A 216 -8.57 2.43 2.68
C LEU A 216 -7.84 1.18 3.19
N GLY A 217 -7.50 1.15 4.48
CA GLY A 217 -6.92 -0.01 5.15
C GLY A 217 -7.81 -1.24 5.10
N ALA A 218 -9.10 -1.07 5.42
CA ALA A 218 -10.10 -2.12 5.34
C ALA A 218 -10.32 -2.63 3.91
N PHE A 219 -10.33 -1.73 2.93
CA PHE A 219 -10.47 -2.10 1.52
C PHE A 219 -9.26 -2.90 1.04
N ALA A 220 -8.04 -2.42 1.32
CA ALA A 220 -6.80 -3.10 0.95
C ALA A 220 -6.67 -4.48 1.62
N MET A 221 -7.07 -4.61 2.88
CA MET A 221 -7.16 -5.91 3.55
C MET A 221 -8.19 -6.83 2.88
N GLY A 222 -9.37 -6.31 2.52
CA GLY A 222 -10.36 -7.07 1.77
C GLY A 222 -9.80 -7.56 0.43
N ALA A 223 -9.11 -6.70 -0.29
CA ALA A 223 -8.48 -7.00 -1.58
C ALA A 223 -7.41 -8.09 -1.45
N VAL A 224 -6.48 -7.97 -0.49
CA VAL A 224 -5.44 -8.99 -0.30
C VAL A 224 -6.02 -10.33 0.12
N LYS A 225 -7.19 -10.36 0.79
CA LYS A 225 -7.93 -11.57 1.15
C LYS A 225 -8.77 -12.16 0.00
N GLY A 226 -8.79 -11.53 -1.16
CA GLY A 226 -9.56 -11.98 -2.32
C GLY A 226 -11.06 -11.66 -2.26
N LYS A 227 -11.49 -10.78 -1.36
CA LYS A 227 -12.90 -10.40 -1.19
C LYS A 227 -13.52 -9.86 -2.49
N TRP A 228 -12.69 -9.30 -3.37
CA TRP A 228 -13.11 -8.64 -4.60
C TRP A 228 -12.65 -9.37 -5.87
N ASP A 229 -12.29 -10.67 -5.80
CA ASP A 229 -11.73 -11.43 -6.94
C ASP A 229 -12.64 -11.46 -8.18
N LYS A 230 -13.96 -11.27 -7.99
CA LYS A 230 -14.97 -11.24 -9.06
C LYS A 230 -15.16 -9.87 -9.72
N GLN A 231 -14.46 -8.85 -9.25
CA GLN A 231 -14.55 -7.48 -9.75
C GLN A 231 -13.32 -7.13 -10.61
N PRO A 232 -13.38 -6.07 -11.44
CA PRO A 232 -12.23 -5.59 -12.19
C PRO A 232 -11.05 -5.25 -11.27
N ALA A 233 -9.84 -5.27 -11.82
CA ALA A 233 -8.63 -5.02 -11.03
C ALA A 233 -8.50 -3.57 -10.52
N VAL A 234 -9.16 -2.59 -11.15
CA VAL A 234 -9.02 -1.16 -10.83
C VAL A 234 -10.22 -0.64 -10.06
N TYR A 235 -9.96 0.03 -8.94
CA TYR A 235 -10.98 0.55 -8.02
C TYR A 235 -10.83 2.05 -7.81
N GLU A 236 -11.79 2.80 -8.33
CA GLU A 236 -11.85 4.25 -8.13
C GLU A 236 -12.32 4.59 -6.70
N ASN A 237 -11.96 5.79 -6.23
CA ASN A 237 -12.28 6.26 -4.88
C ASN A 237 -13.76 6.11 -4.49
N GLY A 238 -14.69 6.48 -5.39
CA GLY A 238 -16.13 6.39 -5.14
C GLY A 238 -16.64 4.94 -5.09
N GLU A 239 -16.04 4.06 -5.88
CA GLU A 239 -16.37 2.64 -5.90
C GLU A 239 -15.94 1.94 -4.62
N MET A 240 -14.71 2.19 -4.15
CA MET A 240 -14.24 1.65 -2.87
C MET A 240 -15.19 2.02 -1.72
N LYS A 241 -15.64 3.29 -1.65
CA LYS A 241 -16.62 3.72 -0.64
C LYS A 241 -17.95 2.97 -0.73
N ARG A 242 -18.47 2.79 -1.95
CA ARG A 242 -19.74 2.07 -2.18
C ARG A 242 -19.63 0.62 -1.73
N LEU A 243 -18.55 -0.06 -2.10
CA LEU A 243 -18.31 -1.46 -1.77
C LEU A 243 -18.06 -1.69 -0.28
N LEU A 244 -17.44 -0.75 0.43
CA LEU A 244 -17.30 -0.85 1.90
C LEU A 244 -18.66 -0.76 2.60
N ARG A 245 -19.54 0.12 2.13
CA ARG A 245 -20.88 0.30 2.70
C ARG A 245 -21.83 -0.85 2.42
N SER A 246 -21.68 -1.54 1.27
CA SER A 246 -22.55 -2.66 0.91
C SER A 246 -22.26 -3.95 1.68
N VAL A 247 -21.21 -3.98 2.51
CA VAL A 247 -20.81 -5.17 3.28
C VAL A 247 -20.91 -4.93 4.80
N GLN A 248 -21.38 -3.76 5.23
CA GLN A 248 -21.75 -3.46 6.61
C GLN A 248 -23.24 -3.70 6.80
#